data_AF-A0A8T5MNW0-F1
#
_entry.id   AF-A0A8T5MNW0-F1
#
_cell.length_a   1.000
_cell.length_b   1.000
_cell.length_c   1.000
_cell.angle_alpha   90.00
_cell.angle_beta   90.00
_cell.angle_gamma   90.00
#
_symmetry.space_group_name_H-M   'P 1'
#
loop_
_entity.id
_entity.type
_entity.pdbx_description
1 polymer ?
#
loop_
_entity_poly.entity_id
_entity_poly.type
_entity_poly.pdbx_seq_one_letter_code
_entity_poly.pdbx_strand_id
1 'polypeptide(L)'
;RNSKIGMAPAIYVREKDKNRIAKIIDSFDLDYSLEKDFIENQNMEGFVYVPSINLYVAKEKKFHRKNWFEAHKLLQKEGEKMLTPYEFVEFLKYAKINEENVYNEITKLKSPWRAEWLDADFKVKNGVLHINYNHVLDSNGNLIPKNLEVLDKETLMKDKTPGISLEDYLESNHTSQGLPNKSVKSGDLYYWFPRSDDNSVAWFDADDNGADLNCNWDPSNRDDILGVRAVRRE
;
A
#
# COMPACT_ATOMS: atom_id res chain seq x y z
N ARG A 1 -9.82 -10.78 -27.43
CA ARG A 1 -11.07 -10.43 -26.71
C ARG A 1 -10.70 -10.36 -25.22
N ASN A 2 -10.53 -9.17 -24.67
CA ASN A 2 -10.19 -9.00 -23.25
C ASN A 2 -11.45 -9.21 -22.43
N SER A 3 -11.57 -10.35 -21.75
CA SER A 3 -12.61 -10.58 -20.75
C SER A 3 -12.32 -9.66 -19.57
N LYS A 4 -13.20 -8.69 -19.33
CA LYS A 4 -13.25 -7.99 -18.03
C LYS A 4 -13.56 -9.04 -16.98
N ILE A 5 -12.60 -9.33 -16.09
CA ILE A 5 -12.86 -10.08 -14.88
C ILE A 5 -13.68 -9.15 -14.00
N GLY A 6 -15.00 -9.32 -14.00
CA GLY A 6 -15.86 -8.66 -13.03
C GLY A 6 -15.65 -9.38 -11.70
N MET A 7 -15.19 -8.65 -10.67
CA MET A 7 -15.15 -9.21 -9.32
C MET A 7 -16.58 -9.57 -8.92
N ALA A 8 -16.79 -10.83 -8.53
CA ALA A 8 -18.07 -11.28 -8.01
C ALA A 8 -18.35 -10.57 -6.66
N PRO A 9 -19.60 -10.20 -6.37
CA PRO A 9 -19.95 -9.61 -5.09
C PRO A 9 -19.69 -10.60 -3.93
N ALA A 10 -18.98 -10.14 -2.90
CA ALA A 10 -18.69 -10.93 -1.71
C ALA A 10 -19.73 -10.70 -0.59
N ILE A 11 -20.07 -11.76 0.14
CA ILE A 11 -20.98 -11.71 1.31
C ILE A 11 -20.21 -12.20 2.54
N TYR A 12 -20.02 -11.33 3.52
CA TYR A 12 -19.37 -11.69 4.78
C TYR A 12 -20.38 -12.26 5.78
N VAL A 13 -20.08 -13.44 6.31
CA VAL A 13 -20.94 -14.16 7.26
C VAL A 13 -20.14 -14.43 8.53
N ARG A 14 -20.74 -14.20 9.71
CA ARG A 14 -20.12 -14.58 10.98
C ARG A 14 -19.94 -16.10 11.04
N GLU A 15 -18.81 -16.58 11.56
CA GLU A 15 -18.49 -18.02 11.58
C GLU A 15 -19.61 -18.90 12.14
N LYS A 16 -20.24 -18.48 13.25
CA LYS A 16 -21.36 -19.20 13.87
C LYS A 16 -22.60 -19.34 12.96
N ASP A 17 -22.73 -18.45 11.98
CA ASP A 17 -23.86 -18.38 11.06
C ASP A 17 -23.52 -19.07 9.70
N LYS A 18 -22.27 -19.49 9.48
CA LYS A 18 -21.76 -20.03 8.20
C LYS A 18 -22.60 -21.17 7.64
N ASN A 19 -22.82 -22.21 8.44
CA ASN A 19 -23.60 -23.39 8.01
C ASN A 19 -25.07 -23.05 7.72
N ARG A 20 -25.62 -22.06 8.42
CA ARG A 20 -27.00 -21.61 8.18
C ARG A 20 -27.09 -20.87 6.86
N ILE A 21 -26.15 -19.98 6.57
CA ILE A 21 -26.14 -19.20 5.34
C ILE A 21 -25.81 -20.06 4.13
N ALA A 22 -24.85 -20.99 4.21
CA ALA A 22 -24.54 -21.92 3.12
C ALA A 22 -25.79 -22.69 2.65
N LYS A 23 -26.55 -23.28 3.58
CA LYS A 23 -27.82 -23.95 3.29
C LYS A 23 -28.87 -23.05 2.63
N ILE A 24 -28.89 -21.77 3.00
CA ILE A 24 -29.80 -20.80 2.39
C ILE A 24 -29.36 -20.51 0.96
N ILE A 25 -28.07 -20.30 0.71
CA ILE A 25 -27.53 -20.04 -0.63
C ILE A 25 -27.74 -21.27 -1.54
N ASP A 26 -27.47 -22.48 -1.03
CA ASP A 26 -27.74 -23.74 -1.75
C ASP A 26 -29.20 -23.85 -2.20
N SER A 27 -30.13 -23.31 -1.42
CA SER A 27 -31.58 -23.35 -1.74
C SER A 27 -31.98 -22.43 -2.90
N PHE A 28 -31.10 -21.50 -3.30
CA PHE A 28 -31.35 -20.57 -4.40
C PHE A 28 -30.71 -21.03 -5.72
N ASP A 29 -30.08 -22.22 -5.75
CA ASP A 29 -29.39 -22.76 -6.94
C ASP A 29 -28.40 -21.74 -7.54
N LEU A 30 -27.73 -20.99 -6.65
CA LEU A 30 -26.73 -20.01 -7.03
C LEU A 30 -25.38 -20.71 -7.15
N ASP A 31 -24.62 -20.37 -8.19
CA ASP A 31 -23.22 -20.75 -8.30
C ASP A 31 -22.39 -19.85 -7.37
N TYR A 32 -21.85 -20.43 -6.30
CA TYR A 32 -21.02 -19.73 -5.32
C TYR A 32 -19.84 -20.59 -4.89
N SER A 33 -18.77 -19.93 -4.47
CA SER A 33 -17.60 -20.54 -3.86
C SER A 33 -17.41 -19.99 -2.46
N LEU A 34 -17.01 -20.83 -1.51
CA LEU A 34 -16.55 -20.32 -0.22
C LEU A 34 -15.16 -19.70 -0.41
N GLU A 35 -14.85 -18.65 0.37
CA GLU A 35 -13.57 -17.93 0.32
C GLU A 35 -12.36 -18.87 0.42
N LYS A 36 -12.46 -19.95 1.21
CA LYS A 36 -11.43 -21.01 1.29
C LYS A 36 -11.20 -21.79 -0.01
N ASP A 37 -12.23 -21.93 -0.85
CA ASP A 37 -12.14 -22.69 -2.11
C ASP A 37 -11.55 -21.82 -3.24
N PHE A 38 -11.57 -20.48 -3.09
CA PHE A 38 -10.89 -19.55 -3.99
C PHE A 38 -9.38 -19.48 -3.71
N ILE A 39 -8.99 -19.65 -2.44
CA ILE A 39 -7.59 -19.59 -1.97
C ILE A 39 -6.72 -20.72 -2.55
N GLU A 40 -7.30 -21.87 -2.93
CA GLU A 40 -6.51 -23.06 -3.28
C GLU A 40 -5.94 -23.08 -4.73
N ASN A 41 -6.31 -22.15 -5.62
CA ASN A 41 -6.00 -22.28 -7.06
C ASN A 41 -5.04 -21.26 -7.69
N GLN A 42 -4.41 -20.37 -6.91
CA GLN A 42 -3.23 -19.66 -7.40
C GLN A 42 -2.04 -20.03 -6.50
N ASN A 43 -0.93 -20.45 -7.12
CA ASN A 43 0.32 -20.57 -6.40
C ASN A 43 0.74 -19.15 -5.94
N MET A 44 0.34 -18.79 -4.72
CA MET A 44 0.65 -17.51 -4.07
C MET A 44 1.96 -17.60 -3.28
N GLU A 45 2.85 -18.53 -3.64
CA GLU A 45 4.21 -18.60 -3.12
C GLU A 45 4.90 -17.24 -3.28
N GLY A 46 5.42 -16.72 -2.17
CA GLY A 46 6.02 -15.39 -2.10
C GLY A 46 5.06 -14.23 -1.83
N PHE A 47 3.77 -14.49 -1.59
CA PHE A 47 2.79 -13.47 -1.18
C PHE A 47 2.23 -13.73 0.23
N VAL A 48 1.72 -12.67 0.85
CA VAL A 48 1.04 -12.66 2.16
C VAL A 48 -0.37 -12.12 1.93
N TYR A 49 -1.38 -12.87 2.33
CA TYR A 49 -2.75 -12.36 2.37
C TYR A 49 -2.94 -11.46 3.60
N VAL A 50 -3.44 -10.24 3.39
CA VAL A 50 -3.71 -9.24 4.44
C VAL A 50 -5.22 -9.04 4.54
N PRO A 51 -5.89 -9.67 5.52
CA PRO A 51 -7.36 -9.69 5.60
C PRO A 51 -7.99 -8.30 5.74
N SER A 52 -7.34 -7.35 6.44
CA SER A 52 -7.94 -6.03 6.70
C SER A 52 -8.12 -5.17 5.44
N ILE A 53 -7.36 -5.45 4.39
CA ILE A 53 -7.41 -4.75 3.10
C ILE A 53 -7.83 -5.65 1.94
N ASN A 54 -8.06 -6.95 2.21
CA ASN A 54 -8.35 -7.98 1.21
C ASN A 54 -7.37 -7.99 0.02
N LEU A 55 -6.07 -8.03 0.32
CA LEU A 55 -5.01 -8.00 -0.69
C LEU A 55 -3.93 -9.03 -0.41
N TYR A 56 -3.32 -9.53 -1.48
CA TYR A 56 -2.07 -10.29 -1.41
C TYR A 56 -0.89 -9.37 -1.69
N VAL A 57 0.06 -9.32 -0.77
CA VAL A 57 1.24 -8.46 -0.81
C VAL A 57 2.50 -9.31 -0.92
N ALA A 58 3.39 -8.97 -1.85
CA ALA A 58 4.64 -9.71 -2.05
C ALA A 58 5.57 -9.61 -0.83
N LYS A 59 6.13 -10.76 -0.41
CA LYS A 59 7.15 -10.89 0.65
C LYS A 59 8.50 -10.31 0.24
N GLU A 60 8.76 -10.17 -1.05
CA GLU A 60 9.98 -9.58 -1.60
C GLU A 60 9.65 -8.39 -2.49
N LYS A 61 10.56 -7.41 -2.50
CA LYS A 61 10.53 -6.30 -3.45
C LYS A 61 10.94 -6.80 -4.84
N LYS A 62 10.50 -6.10 -5.87
CA LYS A 62 11.00 -6.25 -7.23
C LYS A 62 11.17 -4.91 -7.92
N PHE A 63 11.62 -4.95 -9.17
CA PHE A 63 11.85 -3.78 -10.01
C PHE A 63 12.81 -2.77 -9.38
N HIS A 64 13.91 -3.26 -8.81
CA HIS A 64 15.01 -2.43 -8.35
C HIS A 64 15.57 -1.54 -9.48
N ARG A 65 16.17 -0.39 -9.13
CA ARG A 65 16.70 0.62 -10.09
C ARG A 65 15.65 1.24 -11.00
N LYS A 66 14.38 1.12 -10.64
CA LYS A 66 13.27 1.74 -11.37
C LYS A 66 12.77 2.94 -10.61
N ASN A 67 12.48 3.99 -11.37
CA ASN A 67 11.82 5.16 -10.81
C ASN A 67 10.33 4.87 -10.57
N TRP A 68 9.64 5.78 -9.92
CA TRP A 68 8.26 5.56 -9.49
C TRP A 68 7.32 5.23 -10.66
N PHE A 69 7.45 5.96 -11.78
CA PHE A 69 6.68 5.72 -13.00
C PHE A 69 6.97 4.37 -13.66
N GLU A 70 8.25 4.00 -13.76
CA GLU A 70 8.68 2.73 -14.33
C GLU A 70 8.19 1.54 -13.51
N ALA A 71 8.25 1.64 -12.18
CA ALA A 71 7.74 0.63 -11.25
C ALA A 71 6.25 0.38 -11.47
N HIS A 72 5.43 1.44 -11.53
CA HIS A 72 4.00 1.33 -11.85
C HIS A 72 3.76 0.64 -13.19
N LYS A 73 4.50 1.03 -14.24
CA LYS A 73 4.35 0.46 -15.58
C LYS A 73 4.68 -1.03 -15.62
N LEU A 74 5.70 -1.45 -14.88
CA LEU A 74 6.11 -2.86 -14.81
C LEU A 74 5.11 -3.69 -14.01
N LEU A 75 4.64 -3.20 -12.85
CA LEU A 75 3.60 -3.86 -12.05
C LEU A 75 2.32 -4.08 -12.86
N GLN A 76 1.84 -3.06 -13.56
CA GLN A 76 0.60 -3.18 -14.33
C GLN A 76 0.70 -4.11 -15.54
N LYS A 77 1.89 -4.27 -16.13
CA LYS A 77 2.12 -5.29 -17.16
C LYS A 77 1.95 -6.72 -16.62
N GLU A 78 2.19 -6.90 -15.33
CA GLU A 78 2.03 -8.18 -14.62
C GLU A 78 0.65 -8.32 -13.95
N GLY A 79 -0.26 -7.36 -14.17
CA GLY A 79 -1.59 -7.36 -13.55
C GLY A 79 -1.59 -6.97 -12.08
N GLU A 80 -0.53 -6.31 -11.61
CA GLU A 80 -0.31 -5.95 -10.21
C GLU A 80 -0.34 -4.44 -9.99
N LYS A 81 -0.35 -4.03 -8.72
CA LYS A 81 -0.25 -2.62 -8.31
C LYS A 81 0.75 -2.43 -7.18
N MET A 82 1.05 -1.16 -6.89
CA MET A 82 1.86 -0.74 -5.75
C MET A 82 0.95 -0.50 -4.54
N LEU A 83 1.50 -0.63 -3.33
CA LEU A 83 0.77 -0.32 -2.09
C LEU A 83 0.53 1.18 -1.99
N THR A 84 -0.71 1.58 -1.75
CA THR A 84 -1.03 2.95 -1.29
C THR A 84 -0.54 3.14 0.15
N PRO A 85 -0.38 4.37 0.66
CA PRO A 85 0.05 4.58 2.04
C PRO A 85 -0.84 3.89 3.08
N TYR A 86 -2.17 3.91 2.88
CA TYR A 86 -3.11 3.21 3.76
C TYR A 86 -2.89 1.68 3.73
N GLU A 87 -2.79 1.09 2.54
CA GLU A 87 -2.55 -0.35 2.41
C GLU A 87 -1.19 -0.75 2.98
N PHE A 88 -0.18 0.12 2.89
CA PHE A 88 1.14 -0.11 3.48
C PHE A 88 1.08 -0.14 5.02
N VAL A 89 0.35 0.78 5.64
CA VAL A 89 0.12 0.76 7.11
C VAL A 89 -0.55 -0.54 7.53
N GLU A 90 -1.62 -0.94 6.84
CA GLU A 90 -2.34 -2.18 7.14
C GLU A 90 -1.47 -3.43 6.92
N PHE A 91 -0.64 -3.42 5.89
CA PHE A 91 0.34 -4.48 5.66
C PHE A 91 1.39 -4.55 6.78
N LEU A 92 1.96 -3.42 7.21
CA LEU A 92 2.93 -3.40 8.31
C LEU A 92 2.33 -3.90 9.63
N LYS A 93 1.10 -3.50 9.97
CA LYS A 93 0.37 -4.04 11.14
C LYS A 93 0.27 -5.55 11.08
N TYR A 94 -0.14 -6.08 9.93
CA TYR A 94 -0.28 -7.52 9.74
C TYR A 94 1.07 -8.24 9.81
N ALA A 95 2.07 -7.74 9.09
CA ALA A 95 3.39 -8.33 9.01
C ALA A 95 4.10 -8.34 10.37
N LYS A 96 3.92 -7.29 11.18
CA LYS A 96 4.46 -7.23 12.54
C LYS A 96 4.06 -8.43 13.40
N ILE A 97 2.85 -8.94 13.23
CA ILE A 97 2.29 -10.03 14.04
C ILE A 97 2.52 -11.40 13.36
N ASN A 98 2.37 -11.47 12.03
CA ASN A 98 2.26 -12.74 11.32
C ASN A 98 3.46 -13.07 10.43
N GLU A 99 4.26 -12.06 10.05
CA GLU A 99 5.36 -12.17 9.08
C GLU A 99 6.56 -11.35 9.56
N GLU A 100 7.05 -11.64 10.77
CA GLU A 100 8.11 -10.87 11.46
C GLU A 100 9.34 -10.64 10.57
N ASN A 101 9.73 -11.65 9.77
CA ASN A 101 10.84 -11.52 8.83
C ASN A 101 10.61 -10.43 7.78
N VAL A 102 9.39 -10.30 7.26
CA VAL A 102 9.03 -9.26 6.29
C VAL A 102 8.96 -7.90 6.96
N TYR A 103 8.36 -7.83 8.16
CA TYR A 103 8.33 -6.58 8.93
C TYR A 103 9.74 -6.06 9.26
N ASN A 104 10.64 -6.95 9.69
CA ASN A 104 12.04 -6.65 9.96
C ASN A 104 12.86 -6.42 8.68
N GLU A 105 12.40 -6.92 7.52
CA GLU A 105 13.01 -6.56 6.23
C GLU A 105 12.77 -5.08 5.95
N ILE A 106 11.55 -4.60 6.18
CA ILE A 106 11.13 -3.24 5.84
C ILE A 106 11.63 -2.21 6.87
N THR A 107 11.47 -2.49 8.17
CA THR A 107 11.57 -1.46 9.22
C THR A 107 12.87 -1.49 10.02
N LYS A 108 13.65 -2.58 9.96
CA LYS A 108 14.83 -2.72 10.80
C LYS A 108 16.00 -1.90 10.25
N LEU A 109 16.63 -1.12 11.13
CA LEU A 109 17.84 -0.37 10.83
C LEU A 109 19.01 -1.31 10.52
N LYS A 110 19.51 -1.28 9.28
CA LYS A 110 20.68 -2.05 8.84
C LYS A 110 21.21 -1.55 7.49
N SER A 111 22.49 -1.85 7.24
CA SER A 111 23.13 -1.70 5.94
C SER A 111 23.05 -3.02 5.13
N PRO A 112 22.87 -2.97 3.80
CA PRO A 112 22.55 -1.78 3.01
C PRO A 112 21.14 -1.26 3.34
N TRP A 113 20.92 0.02 3.06
CA TRP A 113 19.63 0.67 3.21
C TRP A 113 18.55 -0.03 2.35
N ARG A 114 17.29 0.15 2.70
CA ARG A 114 16.16 -0.54 2.06
C ARG A 114 15.07 0.45 1.87
N ALA A 115 14.63 0.58 0.62
CA ALA A 115 13.55 1.49 0.30
C ALA A 115 12.49 0.83 -0.57
N GLU A 116 11.27 1.31 -0.45
CA GLU A 116 10.17 0.96 -1.34
C GLU A 116 9.28 2.15 -1.68
N TRP A 117 8.90 2.21 -2.95
CA TRP A 117 7.91 3.16 -3.44
C TRP A 117 6.52 2.86 -2.90
N LEU A 118 5.77 3.93 -2.60
CA LEU A 118 4.33 3.86 -2.29
C LEU A 118 3.52 4.56 -3.38
N ASP A 119 2.32 4.07 -3.65
CA ASP A 119 1.39 4.57 -4.66
C ASP A 119 0.70 5.84 -4.14
N ALA A 120 1.46 6.93 -4.06
CA ALA A 120 0.95 8.26 -3.78
C ALA A 120 1.80 9.33 -4.44
N ASP A 121 1.16 10.23 -5.20
CA ASP A 121 1.73 11.50 -5.62
C ASP A 121 0.88 12.68 -5.11
N PHE A 122 1.51 13.85 -4.99
CA PHE A 122 0.90 15.02 -4.38
C PHE A 122 0.80 16.16 -5.40
N LYS A 123 -0.41 16.71 -5.56
CA LYS A 123 -0.71 17.76 -6.56
C LYS A 123 -1.57 18.87 -5.98
N VAL A 124 -1.29 20.10 -6.35
CA VAL A 124 -2.09 21.28 -6.07
C VAL A 124 -3.12 21.45 -7.19
N LYS A 125 -4.39 21.42 -6.81
CA LYS A 125 -5.51 21.71 -7.71
C LYS A 125 -6.32 22.85 -7.13
N ASN A 126 -6.46 23.94 -7.88
CA ASN A 126 -7.15 25.16 -7.44
C ASN A 126 -6.63 25.70 -6.09
N GLY A 127 -5.31 25.63 -5.87
CA GLY A 127 -4.67 26.08 -4.61
C GLY A 127 -4.83 25.12 -3.42
N VAL A 128 -5.42 23.94 -3.62
CA VAL A 128 -5.61 22.93 -2.57
C VAL A 128 -4.74 21.71 -2.87
N LEU A 129 -3.98 21.25 -1.87
CA LEU A 129 -3.16 20.05 -1.97
C LEU A 129 -4.03 18.79 -1.95
N HIS A 130 -3.79 17.90 -2.90
CA HIS A 130 -4.45 16.62 -3.06
C HIS A 130 -3.44 15.48 -2.96
N ILE A 131 -3.91 14.34 -2.48
CA ILE A 131 -3.24 13.05 -2.66
C ILE A 131 -3.94 12.30 -3.79
N ASN A 132 -3.12 11.72 -4.64
CA ASN A 132 -3.53 10.92 -5.78
C ASN A 132 -2.97 9.51 -5.58
N TYR A 133 -3.76 8.49 -5.84
CA TYR A 133 -3.34 7.11 -5.60
C TYR A 133 -4.16 6.11 -6.42
N ASN A 134 -3.79 4.83 -6.34
CA ASN A 134 -4.30 3.75 -7.19
C ASN A 134 -4.05 4.05 -8.68
N HIS A 135 -2.82 4.44 -9.00
CA HIS A 135 -2.46 4.88 -10.35
C HIS A 135 -2.55 3.73 -11.37
N VAL A 136 -3.09 4.06 -12.55
CA VAL A 136 -3.21 3.16 -13.70
C VAL A 136 -2.69 3.80 -14.99
N LEU A 137 -2.27 2.98 -15.94
CA LEU A 137 -1.94 3.44 -17.28
C LEU A 137 -3.22 3.67 -18.08
N ASP A 138 -3.33 4.84 -18.70
CA ASP A 138 -4.35 5.12 -19.70
C ASP A 138 -4.05 4.40 -21.04
N SER A 139 -4.92 4.59 -22.04
CA SER A 139 -4.74 4.00 -23.37
C SER A 139 -3.49 4.49 -24.12
N ASN A 140 -2.91 5.62 -23.70
CA ASN A 140 -1.71 6.21 -24.27
C ASN A 140 -0.45 5.84 -23.47
N GLY A 141 -0.60 5.07 -22.39
CA GLY A 141 0.48 4.69 -21.50
C GLY A 141 0.91 5.79 -20.52
N ASN A 142 0.07 6.82 -20.32
CA ASN A 142 0.27 7.81 -19.25
C ASN A 142 -0.21 7.24 -17.93
N LEU A 143 0.55 7.50 -16.86
CA LEU A 143 0.13 7.13 -15.52
C LEU A 143 -0.86 8.17 -14.98
N ILE A 144 -2.09 7.73 -14.67
CA ILE A 144 -3.17 8.57 -14.17
C ILE A 144 -3.72 8.01 -12.85
N PRO A 145 -4.08 8.84 -11.86
CA PRO A 145 -4.69 8.36 -10.64
C PRO A 145 -6.14 7.92 -10.87
N LYS A 146 -6.55 6.84 -10.21
CA LYS A 146 -7.98 6.50 -10.10
C LYS A 146 -8.66 7.29 -9.00
N ASN A 147 -7.93 7.61 -7.94
CA ASN A 147 -8.44 8.34 -6.79
C ASN A 147 -7.68 9.66 -6.68
N LEU A 148 -8.43 10.75 -6.56
CA LEU A 148 -7.91 12.10 -6.33
C LEU A 148 -8.74 12.69 -5.19
N GLU A 149 -8.09 12.95 -4.08
CA GLU A 149 -8.74 13.41 -2.85
C GLU A 149 -8.03 14.62 -2.30
N VAL A 150 -8.79 15.53 -1.71
CA VAL A 150 -8.20 16.61 -0.91
C VAL A 150 -7.40 15.97 0.21
N LEU A 151 -6.17 16.44 0.43
CA LEU A 151 -5.33 15.93 1.51
C LEU A 151 -6.06 16.13 2.85
N ASP A 152 -6.14 15.06 3.65
CA ASP A 152 -6.85 15.08 4.92
C ASP A 152 -6.30 16.21 5.81
N LYS A 153 -7.21 17.05 6.31
CA LYS A 153 -6.87 18.22 7.14
C LYS A 153 -6.11 17.84 8.42
N GLU A 154 -6.24 16.61 8.91
CA GLU A 154 -5.54 16.09 10.08
C GLU A 154 -4.17 15.51 9.76
N THR A 155 -3.76 15.45 8.49
CA THR A 155 -2.39 15.08 8.10
C THR A 155 -1.37 15.99 8.79
N LEU A 156 -0.29 15.40 9.27
CA LEU A 156 0.84 16.13 9.84
C LEU A 156 1.57 16.92 8.73
N MET A 157 1.34 18.24 8.64
CA MET A 157 1.97 19.11 7.63
C MET A 157 3.26 19.76 8.14
N LYS A 158 4.12 18.98 8.80
CA LYS A 158 5.40 19.45 9.35
C LYS A 158 6.41 18.31 9.41
N ASP A 159 7.64 18.60 8.97
CA ASP A 159 8.74 17.65 9.05
C ASP A 159 9.06 17.38 10.54
N LYS A 160 9.38 16.14 10.87
CA LYS A 160 9.79 15.75 12.21
C LYS A 160 11.12 15.02 12.18
N THR A 161 12.10 15.63 12.83
CA THR A 161 13.41 15.05 13.20
C THR A 161 13.59 15.32 14.70
N PRO A 162 13.80 14.30 15.56
CA PRO A 162 14.23 12.94 15.23
C PRO A 162 13.14 12.01 14.67
N GLY A 163 11.86 12.41 14.64
CA GLY A 163 10.84 11.60 13.96
C GLY A 163 9.48 11.53 14.66
N ILE A 164 8.64 10.65 14.13
CA ILE A 164 7.38 10.16 14.70
C ILE A 164 7.59 8.76 15.27
N SER A 165 6.72 8.34 16.20
CA SER A 165 6.72 6.96 16.66
C SER A 165 6.08 6.07 15.60
N LEU A 166 6.84 5.13 15.03
CA LEU A 166 6.32 4.13 14.10
C LEU A 166 5.17 3.35 14.72
N GLU A 167 5.28 2.99 16.00
CA GLU A 167 4.21 2.27 16.71
C GLU A 167 2.92 3.07 16.77
N ASP A 168 3.00 4.32 17.22
CA ASP A 168 1.85 5.19 17.37
C ASP A 168 1.21 5.52 16.01
N TYR A 169 2.05 5.71 14.98
CA TYR A 169 1.64 5.89 13.59
C TYR A 169 0.86 4.68 13.08
N LEU A 170 1.38 3.46 13.29
CA LEU A 170 0.70 2.25 12.85
C LEU A 170 -0.60 2.05 13.63
N GLU A 171 -0.60 2.05 14.96
CA GLU A 171 -1.77 1.65 15.75
C GLU A 171 -3.01 2.54 15.57
N SER A 172 -2.85 3.86 15.57
CA SER A 172 -4.00 4.76 15.65
C SER A 172 -3.81 6.16 15.08
N ASN A 173 -2.57 6.62 14.87
CA ASN A 173 -2.29 8.00 14.50
C ASN A 173 -1.93 8.19 13.03
N HIS A 174 -2.76 7.62 12.15
CA HIS A 174 -2.75 7.84 10.71
C HIS A 174 -4.13 8.31 10.21
N THR A 175 -4.18 9.02 9.09
CA THR A 175 -5.42 9.43 8.42
C THR A 175 -6.04 8.26 7.65
N SER A 176 -7.24 8.47 7.12
CA SER A 176 -7.87 7.50 6.20
C SER A 176 -7.08 7.29 4.91
N GLN A 177 -6.23 8.27 4.55
CA GLN A 177 -5.31 8.22 3.43
C GLN A 177 -3.99 7.50 3.77
N GLY A 178 -3.82 7.06 5.02
CA GLY A 178 -2.64 6.33 5.50
C GLY A 178 -1.43 7.20 5.80
N LEU A 179 -1.60 8.52 5.95
CA LEU A 179 -0.50 9.43 6.32
C LEU A 179 -0.53 9.72 7.83
N PRO A 180 0.60 10.01 8.48
CA PRO A 180 0.62 10.38 9.89
C PRO A 180 -0.29 11.58 10.18
N ASN A 181 -1.08 11.49 11.26
CA ASN A 181 -1.92 12.60 11.68
C ASN A 181 -1.17 13.58 12.61
N LYS A 182 -1.73 14.75 12.89
CA LYS A 182 -1.11 15.78 13.76
C LYS A 182 -0.83 15.31 15.20
N SER A 183 -1.60 14.34 15.68
CA SER A 183 -1.53 13.80 17.05
C SER A 183 -0.47 12.72 17.22
N VAL A 184 0.17 12.27 16.13
CA VAL A 184 1.21 11.25 16.18
C VAL A 184 2.33 11.64 17.14
N LYS A 185 2.67 10.74 18.06
CA LYS A 185 3.72 10.93 19.05
C LYS A 185 5.07 11.07 18.37
N SER A 186 5.99 11.75 19.05
CA SER A 186 7.39 11.80 18.64
C SER A 186 8.04 10.42 18.77
N GLY A 187 9.02 10.15 17.91
CA GLY A 187 9.79 8.91 17.89
C GLY A 187 11.04 9.07 17.03
N ASP A 188 11.45 7.98 16.38
CA ASP A 188 12.68 7.82 15.62
C ASP A 188 12.47 7.52 14.13
N LEU A 189 11.22 7.43 13.67
CA LEU A 189 10.90 7.39 12.24
C LEU A 189 10.90 8.82 11.70
N TYR A 190 11.93 9.22 10.98
CA TYR A 190 11.98 10.51 10.30
C TYR A 190 10.76 10.67 9.39
N TYR A 191 10.21 11.88 9.37
CA TYR A 191 9.01 12.16 8.61
C TYR A 191 9.17 13.44 7.79
N TRP A 192 8.96 13.31 6.49
CA TRP A 192 8.92 14.41 5.53
C TRP A 192 7.51 14.50 4.96
N PHE A 193 6.83 15.61 5.20
CA PHE A 193 5.41 15.72 4.87
C PHE A 193 5.15 15.98 3.37
N PRO A 194 3.91 15.73 2.87
CA PRO A 194 3.52 16.01 1.49
C PRO A 194 3.78 17.45 1.04
N ARG A 195 4.48 17.66 -0.08
CA ARG A 195 4.72 19.01 -0.61
C ARG A 195 3.69 19.47 -1.61
N SER A 196 3.53 20.79 -1.70
CA SER A 196 2.74 21.48 -2.72
C SER A 196 3.58 21.85 -3.95
N ASP A 197 4.46 20.94 -4.38
CA ASP A 197 5.46 21.15 -5.45
C ASP A 197 5.05 20.52 -6.80
N ASP A 198 3.87 19.88 -6.84
CA ASP A 198 3.34 19.15 -8.00
C ASP A 198 4.25 18.05 -8.55
N ASN A 199 5.22 17.55 -7.77
CA ASN A 199 6.15 16.54 -8.25
C ASN A 199 6.51 15.47 -7.22
N SER A 200 6.25 15.68 -5.94
CA SER A 200 6.62 14.74 -4.89
C SER A 200 5.79 13.45 -4.88
N VAL A 201 6.46 12.32 -4.56
CA VAL A 201 5.84 11.01 -4.28
C VAL A 201 6.21 10.49 -2.89
N ALA A 202 5.44 9.51 -2.42
CA ALA A 202 5.70 8.84 -1.15
C ALA A 202 6.59 7.60 -1.30
N TRP A 203 7.44 7.39 -0.30
CA TRP A 203 8.24 6.17 -0.14
C TRP A 203 8.56 5.94 1.34
N PHE A 204 8.99 4.72 1.64
CA PHE A 204 9.48 4.33 2.96
C PHE A 204 10.88 3.77 2.81
N ASP A 205 11.80 4.16 3.69
CA ASP A 205 13.13 3.56 3.75
C ASP A 205 13.67 3.37 5.16
N ALA A 206 14.65 2.48 5.28
CA ALA A 206 15.39 2.20 6.51
C ALA A 206 16.85 1.89 6.20
N ASP A 207 17.77 2.57 6.87
CA ASP A 207 19.22 2.39 6.77
C ASP A 207 19.85 2.15 8.15
N ASP A 208 21.18 2.25 8.27
CA ASP A 208 21.87 2.16 9.56
C ASP A 208 21.80 3.44 10.41
N ASN A 209 21.32 4.55 9.84
CA ASN A 209 21.21 5.87 10.49
C ASN A 209 19.78 6.21 10.93
N GLY A 210 18.76 5.55 10.37
CA GLY A 210 17.36 5.80 10.67
C GLY A 210 16.40 5.12 9.70
N ALA A 211 15.12 5.38 9.92
CA ALA A 211 14.07 5.03 8.97
C ALA A 211 13.26 6.27 8.67
N ASP A 212 12.75 6.37 7.45
CA ASP A 212 12.05 7.53 6.93
C ASP A 212 10.72 7.11 6.31
N LEU A 213 9.66 7.83 6.66
CA LEU A 213 8.48 7.95 5.82
C LEU A 213 8.53 9.32 5.14
N ASN A 214 8.75 9.33 3.84
CA ASN A 214 9.03 10.57 3.13
C ASN A 214 8.03 10.77 1.99
N CYS A 215 7.34 11.91 2.02
CA CYS A 215 6.30 12.32 1.06
C CYS A 215 6.77 13.50 0.19
N ASN A 216 8.07 13.71 0.10
CA ASN A 216 8.76 14.80 -0.59
C ASN A 216 9.86 14.27 -1.53
N TRP A 217 9.68 13.08 -2.08
CA TRP A 217 10.73 12.44 -2.88
C TRP A 217 10.55 12.67 -4.37
N ASP A 218 11.65 12.81 -5.10
CA ASP A 218 11.62 12.95 -6.56
C ASP A 218 11.27 11.60 -7.22
N PRO A 219 10.14 11.51 -7.96
CA PRO A 219 9.73 10.29 -8.64
C PRO A 219 10.66 9.86 -9.76
N SER A 220 11.61 10.73 -10.16
CA SER A 220 12.63 10.43 -11.16
C SER A 220 13.81 9.62 -10.60
N ASN A 221 14.02 9.65 -9.28
CA ASN A 221 15.12 8.98 -8.60
C ASN A 221 15.10 7.47 -8.83
N ARG A 222 16.30 6.89 -8.83
CA ARG A 222 16.54 5.46 -9.07
C ARG A 222 17.68 5.04 -8.16
N ASP A 223 17.48 3.97 -7.43
CA ASP A 223 18.54 3.37 -6.63
C ASP A 223 18.52 1.84 -6.77
N ASP A 224 19.69 1.23 -6.58
CA ASP A 224 19.93 -0.21 -6.62
C ASP A 224 19.07 -0.99 -5.62
N ILE A 225 18.68 -0.37 -4.51
CA ILE A 225 17.95 -1.06 -3.45
C ILE A 225 16.54 -0.49 -3.21
N LEU A 226 16.19 0.56 -3.95
CA LEU A 226 14.83 1.07 -4.07
C LEU A 226 14.04 0.17 -5.03
N GLY A 227 12.99 -0.46 -4.51
CA GLY A 227 12.10 -1.35 -5.27
C GLY A 227 10.64 -1.11 -4.94
N VAL A 228 9.80 -2.10 -5.23
CA VAL A 228 8.39 -2.07 -4.88
C VAL A 228 7.88 -3.48 -4.54
N ARG A 229 6.99 -3.58 -3.56
CA ARG A 229 6.23 -4.79 -3.27
C ARG A 229 4.99 -4.83 -4.14
N ALA A 230 4.82 -5.93 -4.87
CA ALA A 230 3.64 -6.13 -5.69
C ALA A 230 2.41 -6.45 -4.86
N VAL A 231 1.27 -5.95 -5.33
CA VAL A 231 -0.04 -6.19 -4.75
C VAL A 231 -0.94 -6.83 -5.79
N ARG A 232 -1.63 -7.89 -5.39
CA ARG A 232 -2.66 -8.59 -6.18
C ARG A 232 -4.00 -8.53 -5.45
N ARG A 233 -5.07 -8.37 -6.23
CA ARG A 233 -6.44 -8.56 -5.77
C ARG A 233 -6.86 -9.99 -6.06
N GLU A 234 -7.80 -10.49 -5.26
CA GLU A 234 -8.60 -11.66 -5.61
C GLU A 234 -9.42 -11.44 -6.89
#